data_AF-A0A9X7GST2-F1
#
_entry.id   AF-A0A9X7GST2-F1
#
_cell.length_a   1.000
_cell.length_b   1.000
_cell.length_c   1.000
_cell.angle_alpha   90.00
_cell.angle_beta   90.00
_cell.angle_gamma   90.00
#
_symmetry.space_group_name_H-M   'P 1'
#
loop_
_entity.id
_entity.type
_entity.pdbx_description
1 polymer ?
#
loop_
_entity_poly.entity_id
_entity_poly.type
_entity_poly.pdbx_seq_one_letter_code
_entity_poly.pdbx_strand_id
1 'polypeptide(L)'
;MGKTVNEKELNAFNEYASGNSREINGYLRDNKGGIEKNPNPELNEFIFHLDNSLERAKVPSLLKVYRRLPEIAYDFNRKLQNGNKINREAFNEFNKQNSGRIITDDAYISTTLFKDASIGFI
;
A
#
# COMPACT_ATOMS: atom_id res chain seq x y z
N MET A 1 22.94 14.90 4.04
CA MET A 1 22.04 15.71 4.90
C MET A 1 20.62 15.27 4.63
N GLY A 2 19.88 14.85 5.67
CA GLY A 2 18.45 14.55 5.54
C GLY A 2 17.69 15.83 5.23
N LYS A 3 16.73 15.77 4.30
CA LYS A 3 15.83 16.90 4.04
C LYS A 3 14.81 16.99 5.17
N THR A 4 14.61 18.18 5.73
CA THR A 4 13.60 18.41 6.78
C THR A 4 12.19 18.31 6.19
N VAL A 5 11.32 17.60 6.91
CA VAL A 5 9.88 17.52 6.68
C VAL A 5 9.20 18.60 7.53
N ASN A 6 8.24 19.35 6.99
CA ASN A 6 7.53 20.38 7.75
C ASN A 6 6.42 19.78 8.62
N GLU A 7 5.81 20.58 9.49
CA GLU A 7 4.80 20.10 10.44
C GLU A 7 3.56 19.51 9.76
N LYS A 8 3.07 20.13 8.68
CA LYS A 8 1.92 19.60 7.92
C LYS A 8 2.24 18.27 7.26
N GLU A 9 3.41 18.15 6.65
CA GLU A 9 3.91 16.91 6.04
C GLU A 9 4.08 15.80 7.09
N LEU A 10 4.62 16.12 8.27
CA LEU A 10 4.77 15.17 9.37
C LEU A 10 3.41 14.70 9.92
N ASN A 11 2.46 15.62 10.08
CA ASN A 11 1.11 15.30 10.51
C ASN A 11 0.41 14.39 9.50
N ALA A 12 0.49 14.70 8.20
CA ALA A 12 -0.05 13.84 7.15
C ALA A 12 0.55 12.43 7.19
N PHE A 13 1.88 12.31 7.34
CA PHE A 13 2.51 10.99 7.47
C PHE A 13 2.01 10.21 8.70
N ASN A 14 1.94 10.86 9.85
CA ASN A 14 1.53 10.23 11.10
C ASN A 14 0.07 9.76 11.04
N GLU A 15 -0.84 10.60 10.55
CA GLU A 15 -2.25 10.26 10.40
C GLU A 15 -2.48 9.13 9.39
N TYR A 16 -1.71 9.12 8.30
CA TYR A 16 -1.75 8.03 7.34
C TYR A 16 -1.36 6.71 8.02
N ALA A 17 -0.26 6.72 8.79
CA ALA A 17 0.24 5.56 9.50
C ALA A 17 -0.68 5.09 10.65
N SER A 18 -1.42 6.01 11.29
CA SER A 18 -2.23 5.71 12.49
C SER A 18 -3.69 5.34 12.21
N GLY A 19 -4.24 5.60 11.01
CA GLY A 19 -5.62 5.19 10.73
C GLY A 19 -6.25 5.67 9.42
N ASN A 20 -5.81 6.79 8.85
CA ASN A 20 -6.46 7.40 7.68
C ASN A 20 -6.13 6.69 6.35
N SER A 21 -5.17 5.75 6.37
CA SER A 21 -4.74 5.00 5.19
C SER A 21 -5.87 4.35 4.39
N ARG A 22 -6.94 3.86 5.03
CA ARG A 22 -8.04 3.18 4.32
C ARG A 22 -8.80 4.13 3.40
N GLU A 23 -9.18 5.29 3.91
CA GLU A 23 -9.94 6.30 3.17
C GLU A 23 -9.10 6.87 2.03
N ILE A 24 -7.87 7.29 2.33
CA ILE A 24 -6.96 7.88 1.34
C ILE A 24 -6.63 6.89 0.23
N ASN A 25 -6.28 5.64 0.57
CA ASN A 25 -5.98 4.63 -0.44
C ASN A 25 -7.22 4.22 -1.24
N GLY A 26 -8.41 4.25 -0.64
CA GLY A 26 -9.68 4.04 -1.35
C GLY A 26 -9.92 5.13 -2.38
N TYR A 27 -9.83 6.39 -1.94
CA TYR A 27 -9.95 7.57 -2.80
C TYR A 27 -8.98 7.52 -3.99
N LEU A 28 -7.71 7.19 -3.75
CA LEU A 28 -6.71 7.08 -4.81
C LEU A 28 -7.04 5.96 -5.81
N ARG A 29 -7.45 4.78 -5.35
CA ARG A 29 -7.81 3.67 -6.25
C ARG A 29 -9.05 3.97 -7.08
N ASP A 30 -10.07 4.60 -6.48
CA ASP A 30 -11.28 5.02 -7.19
C ASP A 30 -10.99 6.07 -8.27
N ASN A 31 -9.94 6.89 -8.07
CA ASN A 31 -9.53 7.93 -8.99
C ASN A 31 -8.29 7.58 -9.82
N LYS A 32 -7.82 6.32 -9.79
CA LYS A 32 -6.63 5.83 -10.52
C LYS A 32 -5.37 6.68 -10.26
N GLY A 33 -5.13 6.99 -8.99
CA GLY A 33 -4.01 7.77 -8.50
C GLY A 33 -4.14 9.28 -8.73
N GLY A 34 -5.22 9.73 -9.37
CA GLY A 34 -5.48 11.16 -9.62
C GLY A 34 -6.29 11.80 -8.50
N ILE A 35 -6.15 13.13 -8.36
CA ILE A 35 -6.92 13.94 -7.40
C ILE A 35 -7.88 14.94 -8.07
N GLU A 36 -7.92 14.94 -9.41
CA GLU A 36 -8.64 15.95 -10.21
C GLU A 36 -10.05 15.50 -10.65
N LYS A 37 -10.28 14.20 -10.84
CA LYS A 37 -11.53 13.70 -11.47
C LYS A 37 -12.74 13.78 -10.56
N ASN A 38 -12.57 13.51 -9.27
CA ASN A 38 -13.58 13.70 -8.22
C ASN A 38 -12.90 14.37 -7.03
N PRO A 39 -12.72 15.70 -7.06
CA PRO A 39 -11.88 16.38 -6.09
C PRO A 39 -12.51 16.33 -4.70
N ASN A 40 -11.73 15.87 -3.71
CA ASN A 40 -12.01 16.06 -2.30
C ASN A 40 -10.94 17.00 -1.74
N PRO A 41 -11.23 18.28 -1.49
CA PRO A 41 -10.22 19.25 -1.09
C PRO A 41 -9.39 18.85 0.13
N GLU A 42 -10.03 18.23 1.13
CA GLU A 42 -9.36 17.81 2.37
C GLU A 42 -8.39 16.66 2.09
N LEU A 43 -8.84 15.62 1.39
CA LEU A 43 -7.97 14.50 0.99
C LEU A 43 -6.88 14.94 0.02
N ASN A 44 -7.16 15.92 -0.85
CA ASN A 44 -6.20 16.44 -1.81
C ASN A 44 -5.07 17.22 -1.12
N GLU A 45 -5.39 18.09 -0.15
CA GLU A 45 -4.36 18.78 0.65
C GLU A 45 -3.51 17.77 1.43
N PHE A 46 -4.16 16.75 2.00
CA PHE A 46 -3.47 15.67 2.70
C PHE A 46 -2.50 14.90 1.78
N ILE A 47 -2.97 14.46 0.61
CA ILE A 47 -2.18 13.73 -0.40
C ILE A 47 -0.99 14.59 -0.85
N PHE A 48 -1.21 15.88 -1.11
CA PHE A 48 -0.14 16.81 -1.46
C PHE A 48 0.96 16.86 -0.39
N HIS A 49 0.59 16.93 0.89
CA HIS A 49 1.57 16.94 1.98
C HIS A 49 2.28 15.59 2.14
N LEU A 50 1.55 14.48 1.98
CA LEU A 50 2.14 13.14 2.05
C LEU A 50 3.12 12.89 0.90
N ASP A 51 2.77 13.23 -0.35
CA ASP A 51 3.65 13.13 -1.51
C ASP A 51 4.95 13.91 -1.30
N ASN A 52 4.84 15.19 -0.91
CA ASN A 52 6.01 16.03 -0.63
C ASN A 52 6.91 15.46 0.48
N SER A 53 6.32 14.80 1.49
CA SER A 53 7.09 14.14 2.55
C SER A 53 7.86 12.92 2.02
N LEU A 54 7.23 12.11 1.16
CA LEU A 54 7.78 10.87 0.65
C LEU A 54 8.83 11.10 -0.46
N GLU A 55 8.64 12.11 -1.32
CA GLU A 55 9.63 12.49 -2.35
C GLU A 55 10.97 12.95 -1.77
N ARG A 56 10.97 13.46 -0.54
CA ARG A 56 12.18 13.84 0.19
C ARG A 56 12.94 12.63 0.72
N ALA A 57 12.25 11.51 0.96
CA ALA A 57 12.85 10.28 1.42
C ALA A 57 13.43 9.49 0.25
N LYS A 58 14.67 9.02 0.41
CA LYS A 58 15.31 8.10 -0.53
C LYS A 58 15.76 6.86 0.21
N VAL A 59 15.40 5.69 -0.29
CA VAL A 59 15.93 4.43 0.21
C VAL A 59 17.38 4.30 -0.30
N PRO A 60 18.40 4.30 0.57
CA PRO A 60 19.80 4.48 0.15
C PRO A 60 20.40 3.21 -0.47
N SER A 61 19.74 2.06 -0.33
CA SER A 61 20.21 0.76 -0.81
C SER A 61 19.03 -0.14 -1.13
N LEU A 62 19.31 -1.26 -1.82
CA LEU A 62 18.31 -2.31 -1.98
C LEU A 62 17.81 -2.78 -0.60
N LEU A 63 16.49 -2.85 -0.45
CA LEU A 63 15.84 -3.25 0.79
C LEU A 63 14.74 -4.25 0.50
N LYS A 64 14.71 -5.34 1.27
CA LYS A 64 13.60 -6.30 1.25
C LYS A 64 12.57 -5.89 2.29
N VAL A 65 11.33 -5.74 1.86
CA VAL A 65 10.18 -5.39 2.70
C VAL A 65 9.11 -6.47 2.61
N TYR A 66 8.17 -6.45 3.55
CA TYR A 66 7.11 -7.45 3.65
C TYR A 66 5.75 -6.78 3.78
N ARG A 67 4.73 -7.36 3.14
CA ARG A 67 3.33 -6.96 3.27
C ARG A 67 2.44 -8.19 3.13
N ARG A 68 1.42 -8.29 3.96
CA ARG A 68 0.35 -9.30 3.85
C ARG A 68 -0.78 -8.71 3.01
N LEU A 69 -1.31 -9.51 2.08
CA LEU A 69 -2.42 -9.13 1.22
C LEU A 69 -3.38 -10.31 1.04
N PRO A 70 -4.70 -10.05 0.98
CA PRO A 70 -5.69 -11.05 0.61
C PRO A 70 -5.67 -11.33 -0.90
N GLU A 71 -6.33 -12.42 -1.32
CA GLU A 71 -6.38 -12.83 -2.73
C GLU A 71 -7.03 -11.80 -3.64
N ILE A 72 -8.01 -11.03 -3.13
CA ILE A 72 -8.72 -9.98 -3.87
C ILE A 72 -7.78 -8.86 -4.34
N ALA A 73 -6.66 -8.62 -3.65
CA ALA A 73 -5.67 -7.62 -4.07
C ALA A 73 -4.94 -8.00 -5.38
N TYR A 74 -5.12 -9.23 -5.86
CA TYR A 74 -4.57 -9.75 -7.10
C TYR A 74 -5.67 -10.14 -8.11
N ASP A 75 -6.90 -9.64 -7.91
CA ASP A 75 -8.09 -10.04 -8.67
C ASP A 75 -8.28 -11.57 -8.72
N PHE A 76 -7.94 -12.24 -7.61
CA PHE A 76 -8.03 -13.69 -7.51
C PHE A 76 -9.18 -14.10 -6.57
N ASN A 77 -10.21 -14.74 -7.14
CA ASN A 77 -11.47 -15.03 -6.45
C ASN A 77 -11.55 -16.47 -5.88
N ARG A 78 -10.42 -17.15 -5.69
CA ARG A 78 -10.35 -18.46 -5.01
C ARG A 78 -9.54 -18.33 -3.72
N LYS A 79 -9.88 -19.14 -2.72
CA LYS A 79 -9.12 -19.22 -1.47
C LYS A 79 -7.81 -19.97 -1.68
N LEU A 80 -6.69 -19.30 -1.40
CA LEU A 80 -5.35 -19.90 -1.42
C LEU A 80 -5.09 -20.78 -0.20
N GLN A 81 -5.87 -20.59 0.86
CA GLN A 81 -5.77 -21.35 2.12
C GLN A 81 -7.03 -22.18 2.35
N ASN A 82 -6.84 -23.38 2.89
CA ASN A 82 -7.87 -24.22 3.47
C ASN A 82 -7.47 -24.52 4.92
N GLY A 83 -8.03 -23.75 5.85
CA GLY A 83 -7.57 -23.72 7.23
C GLY A 83 -6.09 -23.30 7.31
N ASN A 84 -5.26 -24.12 7.96
CA ASN A 84 -3.82 -23.89 8.12
C ASN A 84 -2.96 -24.46 6.97
N LYS A 85 -3.57 -24.85 5.84
CA LYS A 85 -2.87 -25.44 4.69
C LYS A 85 -3.08 -24.61 3.44
N ILE A 86 -2.06 -24.58 2.57
CA ILE A 86 -2.18 -24.00 1.23
C ILE A 86 -2.98 -24.96 0.34
N ASN A 87 -3.99 -24.43 -0.34
CA ASN A 87 -4.67 -25.12 -1.43
C ASN A 87 -3.77 -25.12 -2.66
N ARG A 88 -3.13 -26.26 -2.95
CA ARG A 88 -2.15 -26.39 -4.04
C ARG A 88 -2.74 -26.11 -5.42
N GLU A 89 -3.99 -26.50 -5.66
CA GLU A 89 -4.65 -26.27 -6.94
C GLU A 89 -4.87 -24.77 -7.17
N ALA A 90 -5.48 -24.09 -6.20
CA ALA A 90 -5.67 -22.64 -6.24
C ALA A 90 -4.33 -21.88 -6.31
N PHE A 91 -3.30 -22.36 -5.61
CA PHE A 91 -1.95 -21.78 -5.69
C PHE A 91 -1.35 -21.88 -7.08
N ASN A 92 -1.50 -23.03 -7.75
CA ASN A 92 -0.99 -23.21 -9.11
C ASN A 92 -1.70 -22.28 -10.11
N GLU A 93 -3.00 -22.06 -9.95
CA GLU A 93 -3.74 -21.10 -10.77
C GLU A 93 -3.34 -19.67 -10.51
N PHE A 94 -3.23 -19.28 -9.24
CA PHE A 94 -2.73 -17.97 -8.84
C PHE A 94 -1.35 -17.72 -9.43
N ASN A 95 -0.45 -18.71 -9.37
CA ASN A 95 0.89 -18.61 -9.93
C ASN A 95 0.85 -18.42 -11.45
N LYS A 96 0.01 -19.16 -12.18
CA LYS A 96 -0.17 -19.00 -13.64
C LYS A 96 -0.72 -17.61 -14.00
N GLN A 97 -1.67 -17.09 -13.21
CA GLN A 97 -2.31 -15.79 -13.46
C GLN A 97 -1.37 -14.61 -13.18
N ASN A 98 -0.47 -14.72 -12.20
CA ASN A 98 0.27 -13.58 -11.65
C ASN A 98 1.79 -13.63 -11.88
N SER A 99 2.35 -14.78 -12.27
CA SER A 99 3.80 -14.88 -12.56
C SER A 99 4.21 -13.96 -13.71
N GLY A 100 5.26 -13.17 -13.48
CA GLY A 100 5.84 -12.28 -14.50
C GLY A 100 5.00 -11.04 -14.82
N ARG A 101 3.88 -10.80 -14.11
CA ARG A 101 3.07 -9.59 -14.30
C ARG A 101 3.62 -8.43 -13.52
N ILE A 102 3.49 -7.25 -14.11
CA ILE A 102 3.64 -5.96 -13.43
C ILE A 102 2.26 -5.58 -12.90
N ILE A 103 2.20 -5.20 -11.62
CA ILE A 103 0.99 -4.74 -10.95
C ILE A 103 1.24 -3.29 -10.53
N THR A 104 0.29 -2.42 -10.86
CA THR A 104 0.24 -1.04 -10.36
C THR A 104 -0.73 -1.00 -9.20
N ASP A 105 -0.31 -0.45 -8.06
CA ASP A 105 -1.22 0.01 -7.00
C ASP A 105 -1.29 1.53 -7.12
N ASP A 106 -2.47 2.05 -7.39
CA ASP A 106 -2.71 3.49 -7.53
C ASP A 106 -2.65 4.23 -6.18
N ALA A 107 -2.54 3.49 -5.07
CA ALA A 107 -2.40 4.02 -3.72
C ALA A 107 -1.00 3.79 -3.14
N TYR A 108 -0.73 4.40 -1.98
CA TYR A 108 0.51 4.18 -1.24
C TYR A 108 0.61 2.74 -0.69
N ILE A 109 1.83 2.20 -0.67
CA ILE A 109 2.12 0.82 -0.25
C ILE A 109 2.82 0.79 1.12
N SER A 110 2.04 0.64 2.19
CA SER A 110 2.59 0.39 3.53
C SER A 110 3.23 -1.00 3.62
N THR A 111 4.46 -1.08 4.10
CA THR A 111 5.20 -2.35 4.26
C THR A 111 5.91 -2.39 5.61
N THR A 112 6.34 -3.58 6.03
CA THR A 112 7.15 -3.78 7.23
C THR A 112 8.58 -4.17 6.86
N LEU A 113 9.54 -3.71 7.66
CA LEU A 113 10.95 -4.10 7.54
C LEU A 113 11.18 -5.55 7.97
N PHE A 114 10.42 -6.00 8.97
CA PHE A 114 10.46 -7.36 9.48
C PHE A 114 9.21 -8.13 9.08
N LYS A 115 9.37 -9.41 8.76
CA LYS A 115 8.26 -10.30 8.45
C LYS A 115 7.40 -10.51 9.69
N ASP A 116 6.07 -10.40 9.53
CA ASP A 116 5.07 -10.66 10.58
C ASP A 116 5.34 -9.86 11.87
N ALA A 117 5.75 -8.59 11.72
CA ALA A 117 6.17 -7.72 12.81
C ALA A 117 5.06 -7.36 13.81
N SER A 118 3.78 -7.58 13.46
CA SER A 118 2.63 -7.31 14.33
C SER A 118 1.49 -8.27 14.01
N ILE A 119 0.75 -8.67 15.05
CA ILE A 119 -0.48 -9.47 14.95
C ILE A 119 -1.54 -8.74 14.11
N GLY A 120 -1.54 -7.40 14.10
CA GLY A 120 -2.48 -6.60 13.31
C GLY A 120 -2.31 -6.74 11.79
N PHE A 121 -1.27 -7.42 11.33
CA PHE A 121 -1.03 -7.70 9.91
C PHE A 121 -1.29 -9.17 9.52
N ILE A 122 -1.69 -10.02 10.46
CA ILE A 122 -1.95 -11.46 10.27
C ILE A 122 -3.41 -11.71 9.93
#